data_AF-A0A7C3WZC7-F1
#
_entry.id   AF-A0A7C3WZC7-F1
#
_cell.length_a   1.000
_cell.length_b   1.000
_cell.length_c   1.000
_cell.angle_alpha   90.00
_cell.angle_beta   90.00
_cell.angle_gamma   90.00
#
_symmetry.space_group_name_H-M   'P 1'
#
loop_
_entity.id
_entity.type
_entity.pdbx_description
1 polymer ?
#
loop_
_entity_poly.entity_id
_entity_poly.type
_entity_poly.pdbx_seq_one_letter_code
_entity_poly.pdbx_strand_id
1 'polypeptide(L)'
;MFVPGNQDVWVLSEEMQGLGHDSYEKYYFYLPEACRRNGFVPLWMEPVSLRGVGFAGSIGWYDHSMGAGAPGEDLPREHHYLLDSLWNDKRWACWSDISSLVGEGAGLARRTDSEVAREFNLHLDQDIENFNRDASIREIVVVTHYPPFGELSLEGLPFPGSRDTGGILLSHHKVTVSISGHIHDKRDMVIRNIRAVRCPVGYLGREQHKYQDVVRNCLEVIHLIEGEELLPGA
;
A
#
# COMPACT_ATOMS: atom_id res chain seq x y z
N MET A 1 -5.34 -5.61 -11.69
CA MET A 1 -4.92 -5.86 -10.30
C MET A 1 -5.23 -4.62 -9.49
N PHE A 2 -5.62 -4.77 -8.22
CA PHE A 2 -5.91 -3.67 -7.30
C PHE A 2 -5.20 -3.94 -5.96
N VAL A 3 -4.73 -2.87 -5.32
CA VAL A 3 -4.23 -2.85 -3.94
C VAL A 3 -4.90 -1.64 -3.28
N PRO A 4 -5.55 -1.80 -2.11
CA PRO A 4 -6.23 -0.69 -1.46
C PRO A 4 -5.21 0.26 -0.84
N GLY A 5 -5.58 1.53 -0.80
CA GLY A 5 -4.95 2.53 0.05
C GLY A 5 -5.68 2.70 1.37
N ASN A 6 -5.17 3.62 2.19
CA ASN A 6 -5.74 3.92 3.49
C ASN A 6 -7.18 4.46 3.41
N GLN A 7 -7.48 5.27 2.39
CA GLN A 7 -8.82 5.80 2.17
C GLN A 7 -9.85 4.70 1.87
N ASP A 8 -9.43 3.60 1.23
CA ASP A 8 -10.32 2.47 0.92
C ASP A 8 -10.77 1.74 2.19
N VAL A 9 -9.96 1.74 3.25
CA VAL A 9 -10.26 1.04 4.51
C VAL A 9 -10.91 1.94 5.57
N TRP A 10 -11.04 3.23 5.32
CA TRP A 10 -11.71 4.16 6.24
C TRP A 10 -13.20 3.84 6.43
N VAL A 11 -13.66 3.84 7.67
CA VAL A 11 -15.08 3.76 8.04
C VAL A 11 -15.59 5.16 8.35
N LEU A 12 -16.02 5.87 7.30
CA LEU A 12 -16.41 7.29 7.33
C LEU A 12 -17.78 7.56 7.97
N SER A 13 -18.16 6.79 8.98
CA SER A 13 -19.38 6.97 9.76
C SER A 13 -19.17 6.50 11.19
N GLU A 14 -19.30 7.42 12.14
CA GLU A 14 -19.23 7.12 13.58
C GLU A 14 -20.38 6.21 14.01
N GLU A 15 -21.55 6.33 13.38
CA GLU A 15 -22.68 5.42 13.58
C GLU A 15 -22.29 3.99 13.16
N MET A 16 -21.70 3.82 11.97
CA MET A 16 -21.28 2.49 11.50
C MET A 16 -20.19 1.89 12.40
N GLN A 17 -19.23 2.71 12.86
CA GLN A 17 -18.26 2.26 13.87
C GLN A 17 -18.94 1.84 15.18
N GLY A 18 -19.96 2.59 15.62
CA GLY A 18 -20.78 2.26 16.79
C GLY A 18 -21.59 0.97 16.64
N LEU A 19 -21.94 0.59 15.41
CA LEU A 19 -22.55 -0.70 15.06
C LEU A 19 -21.53 -1.85 14.92
N GLY A 20 -20.23 -1.57 15.10
CA GLY A 20 -19.17 -2.56 15.04
C GLY A 20 -18.54 -2.75 13.65
N HIS A 21 -18.89 -1.92 12.66
CA HIS A 21 -18.22 -1.94 11.35
C HIS A 21 -16.82 -1.34 11.45
N ASP A 22 -15.85 -2.01 10.83
CA ASP A 22 -14.46 -1.67 11.00
C ASP A 22 -13.65 -1.86 9.69
N SER A 23 -12.39 -1.43 9.73
CA SER A 23 -11.45 -1.52 8.61
C SER A 23 -11.06 -2.96 8.30
N TYR A 24 -11.09 -3.87 9.29
CA TYR A 24 -10.83 -5.28 9.09
C TYR A 24 -11.88 -5.89 8.15
N GLU A 25 -13.16 -5.61 8.41
CA GLU A 25 -14.26 -6.09 7.60
C GLU A 25 -14.18 -5.58 6.16
N LYS A 26 -13.88 -4.29 5.97
CA LYS A 26 -13.68 -3.70 4.65
C LYS A 26 -12.50 -4.34 3.91
N TYR A 27 -11.35 -4.49 4.58
CA TYR A 27 -10.11 -4.96 3.98
C TYR A 27 -10.16 -6.42 3.53
N TYR A 28 -10.75 -7.30 4.36
CA TYR A 28 -10.75 -8.74 4.13
C TYR A 28 -11.99 -9.27 3.42
N PHE A 29 -13.14 -8.59 3.51
CA PHE A 29 -14.39 -9.08 2.91
C PHE A 29 -14.90 -8.18 1.80
N TYR A 30 -15.20 -6.91 2.08
CA TYR A 30 -15.91 -6.07 1.12
C TYR A 30 -15.05 -5.62 -0.07
N LEU A 31 -13.81 -5.20 0.17
CA LEU A 31 -12.92 -4.75 -0.91
C LEU A 31 -12.55 -5.90 -1.87
N PRO A 32 -12.18 -7.11 -1.40
CA PRO A 32 -11.93 -8.23 -2.29
C PRO A 32 -13.18 -8.65 -3.08
N GLU A 33 -14.36 -8.67 -2.45
CA GLU A 33 -15.62 -8.95 -3.14
C GLU A 33 -15.91 -7.92 -4.23
N ALA A 34 -15.75 -6.62 -3.93
CA ALA A 34 -15.90 -5.56 -4.90
C ALA A 34 -14.93 -5.70 -6.08
N CYS A 35 -13.67 -6.05 -5.82
CA CYS A 35 -12.68 -6.31 -6.87
C CYS A 35 -13.14 -7.43 -7.80
N ARG A 36 -13.47 -8.60 -7.24
CA ARG A 36 -13.86 -9.79 -8.02
C ARG A 36 -15.11 -9.53 -8.85
N ARG A 37 -16.14 -8.88 -8.28
CA ARG A 37 -17.37 -8.52 -9.00
C ARG A 37 -17.13 -7.60 -10.19
N ASN A 38 -16.03 -6.85 -10.20
CA ASN A 38 -15.66 -5.93 -11.27
C ASN A 38 -14.49 -6.43 -12.14
N GLY A 39 -14.09 -7.70 -12.01
CA GLY A 39 -13.02 -8.29 -12.82
C GLY A 39 -11.61 -7.87 -12.42
N PHE A 40 -11.42 -7.27 -11.25
CA PHE A 40 -10.10 -6.98 -10.69
C PHE A 40 -9.63 -8.11 -9.78
N VAL A 41 -8.34 -8.44 -9.88
CA VAL A 41 -7.63 -9.28 -8.90
C VAL A 41 -7.33 -8.44 -7.66
N PRO A 42 -7.82 -8.82 -6.46
CA PRO A 42 -7.45 -8.18 -5.19
C PRO A 42 -6.05 -8.65 -4.77
N LEU A 43 -5.01 -7.96 -5.22
CA LEU A 43 -3.63 -8.45 -5.22
C LEU A 43 -3.05 -8.72 -3.82
N TRP A 44 -3.60 -8.07 -2.78
CA TRP A 44 -3.20 -8.28 -1.38
C TRP A 44 -3.85 -9.51 -0.73
N MET A 45 -4.80 -10.13 -1.41
CA MET A 45 -5.44 -11.38 -1.02
C MET A 45 -5.06 -12.52 -1.95
N GLU A 46 -4.75 -12.20 -3.21
CA GLU A 46 -4.54 -13.14 -4.30
C GLU A 46 -3.30 -12.71 -5.10
N PRO A 47 -2.08 -13.06 -4.64
CA PRO A 47 -0.88 -12.88 -5.45
C PRO A 47 -1.00 -13.66 -6.75
N VAL A 48 -0.52 -13.09 -7.86
CA VAL A 48 -0.67 -13.69 -9.20
C VAL A 48 0.66 -13.84 -9.91
N SER A 49 0.82 -14.91 -10.68
CA SER A 49 1.93 -15.05 -11.61
C SER A 49 1.49 -14.84 -13.05
N LEU A 50 2.33 -14.16 -13.83
CA LEU A 50 2.13 -13.95 -15.26
C LEU A 50 3.48 -14.04 -15.96
N ARG A 51 3.63 -15.02 -16.87
CA ARG A 51 4.81 -15.19 -17.74
C ARG A 51 6.17 -15.19 -16.99
N GLY A 52 6.19 -15.80 -15.81
CA GLY A 52 7.40 -15.89 -14.97
C GLY A 52 7.65 -14.65 -14.11
N VAL A 53 6.72 -13.70 -14.05
CA VAL A 53 6.68 -12.61 -13.07
C VAL A 53 5.66 -12.93 -11.99
N GLY A 54 6.06 -12.87 -10.72
CA GLY A 54 5.14 -12.88 -9.59
C GLY A 54 4.73 -11.46 -9.22
N PHE A 55 3.46 -11.23 -8.95
CA PHE A 55 2.92 -9.97 -8.43
C PHE A 55 2.39 -10.23 -7.03
N ALA A 56 2.97 -9.57 -6.04
CA ALA A 56 2.52 -9.59 -4.66
C ALA A 56 2.01 -8.20 -4.25
N GLY A 57 0.95 -8.17 -3.45
CA GLY A 57 0.29 -6.93 -3.04
C GLY A 57 0.21 -6.82 -1.52
N SER A 58 0.24 -5.60 -1.02
CA SER A 58 -0.12 -5.30 0.37
C SER A 58 -0.52 -3.84 0.45
N ILE A 59 -1.51 -3.45 1.25
CA ILE A 59 -1.66 -2.01 1.55
C ILE A 59 -0.37 -1.44 2.15
N GLY A 60 0.42 -2.28 2.84
CA GLY A 60 1.44 -1.83 3.78
C GLY A 60 0.78 -1.12 4.97
N TRP A 61 1.54 -0.72 5.95
CA TRP A 61 1.05 0.21 6.98
C TRP A 61 2.26 0.83 7.65
N TYR A 62 2.05 1.85 8.47
CA TYR A 62 3.12 2.43 9.27
C TYR A 62 3.15 1.80 10.66
N ASP A 63 4.36 1.68 11.19
CA ASP A 63 4.64 1.19 12.55
C ASP A 63 5.22 2.30 13.45
N HIS A 64 5.28 3.54 12.93
CA HIS A 64 5.90 4.70 13.57
C HIS A 64 7.41 4.52 13.87
N SER A 65 8.08 3.55 13.23
CA SER A 65 9.48 3.16 13.50
C SER A 65 10.54 4.21 13.12
N MET A 66 10.19 5.21 12.31
CA MET A 66 11.10 6.26 11.84
C MET A 66 11.01 7.56 12.64
N GLY A 67 10.29 7.55 13.77
CA GLY A 67 10.21 8.68 14.70
C GLY A 67 9.25 9.79 14.27
N ALA A 68 9.00 10.75 15.17
CA ALA A 68 8.28 11.96 14.83
C ALA A 68 9.16 12.83 13.93
N GLY A 69 8.71 13.11 12.71
CA GLY A 69 9.36 14.07 11.80
C GLY A 69 9.31 15.50 12.32
N ALA A 70 9.61 16.47 11.45
CA ALA A 70 9.57 17.89 11.80
C ALA A 70 8.18 18.29 12.36
N PRO A 71 8.13 19.30 13.24
CA PRO A 71 6.86 19.86 13.71
C PRO A 71 5.94 20.20 12.52
N GLY A 72 4.64 19.92 12.66
CA GLY A 72 3.66 20.12 11.59
C GLY A 72 3.65 21.53 10.98
N GLU A 73 4.12 22.52 11.73
CA GLU A 73 4.19 23.94 11.37
C GLU A 73 5.27 24.26 10.31
N ASP A 74 6.32 23.43 10.19
CA ASP A 74 7.43 23.63 9.25
C ASP A 74 7.20 22.97 7.88
N LEU A 75 6.06 22.31 7.70
CA LEU A 75 5.72 21.62 6.47
C LEU A 75 5.19 22.57 5.39
N PRO A 76 5.70 22.48 4.14
CA PRO A 76 5.08 23.14 3.01
C PRO A 76 3.60 22.77 2.91
N ARG A 77 2.74 23.75 2.61
CA ARG A 77 1.28 23.58 2.59
C ARG A 77 0.83 22.47 1.66
N GLU A 78 1.53 22.27 0.56
CA GLU A 78 1.28 21.20 -0.39
C GLU A 78 1.44 19.78 0.20
N HIS A 79 2.09 19.64 1.35
CA HIS A 79 2.29 18.35 2.05
C HIS A 79 1.42 18.18 3.30
N HIS A 80 0.58 19.18 3.64
CA HIS A 80 -0.30 19.11 4.81
C HIS A 80 -1.29 17.94 4.74
N TYR A 81 -1.64 17.49 3.52
CA TYR A 81 -2.50 16.32 3.34
C TYR A 81 -1.93 15.03 3.96
N LEU A 82 -0.61 14.93 4.18
CA LEU A 82 0.01 13.78 4.86
C LEU A 82 -0.28 13.81 6.36
N LEU A 83 -0.29 15.00 6.97
CA LEU A 83 -0.72 15.16 8.37
C LEU A 83 -2.22 14.89 8.51
N ASP A 84 -3.02 15.42 7.57
CA ASP A 84 -4.46 15.15 7.53
C ASP A 84 -4.74 13.67 7.30
N SER A 85 -3.93 12.99 6.47
CA SER A 85 -4.03 11.54 6.27
C SER A 85 -3.79 10.81 7.58
N LEU A 86 -2.70 11.08 8.30
CA LEU A 86 -2.42 10.44 9.59
C LEU A 86 -3.52 10.71 10.63
N TRP A 87 -4.08 11.92 10.64
CA TRP A 87 -5.19 12.23 11.52
C TRP A 87 -6.46 11.47 11.13
N ASN A 88 -6.76 11.41 9.83
CA ASN A 88 -7.90 10.67 9.31
C ASN A 88 -7.73 9.16 9.50
N ASP A 89 -6.52 8.62 9.38
CA ASP A 89 -6.23 7.22 9.67
C ASP A 89 -6.54 6.92 11.13
N LYS A 90 -6.07 7.75 12.08
CA LYS A 90 -6.42 7.60 13.50
C LYS A 90 -7.92 7.66 13.79
N ARG A 91 -8.66 8.45 13.01
CA ARG A 91 -10.10 8.64 13.21
C ARG A 91 -10.95 7.55 12.53
N TRP A 92 -10.55 7.14 11.33
CA TRP A 92 -11.40 6.38 10.42
C TRP A 92 -10.86 5.00 10.08
N ALA A 93 -9.56 4.73 10.26
CA ALA A 93 -9.02 3.38 10.20
C ALA A 93 -9.23 2.72 11.58
N CYS A 94 -10.18 1.80 11.64
CA CYS A 94 -10.57 1.10 12.86
C CYS A 94 -10.24 -0.38 12.70
N TRP A 95 -9.16 -0.83 13.32
CA TRP A 95 -8.76 -2.23 13.25
C TRP A 95 -9.16 -2.93 14.53
N SER A 96 -10.21 -3.76 14.51
CA SER A 96 -10.58 -4.51 15.71
C SER A 96 -9.83 -5.83 15.79
N ASP A 97 -9.60 -6.28 17.02
CA ASP A 97 -9.09 -7.61 17.29
C ASP A 97 -10.24 -8.62 17.26
N ILE A 98 -10.42 -9.31 16.13
CA ILE A 98 -11.44 -10.35 15.98
C ILE A 98 -11.23 -11.53 16.95
N SER A 99 -10.04 -11.72 17.52
CA SER A 99 -9.83 -12.76 18.55
C SER A 99 -10.52 -12.42 19.87
N SER A 100 -10.79 -11.12 20.12
CA SER A 100 -11.55 -10.64 21.27
C SER A 100 -13.06 -10.93 21.18
N LEU A 101 -13.59 -11.25 19.99
CA LEU A 101 -14.99 -11.64 19.80
C LEU A 101 -15.36 -12.99 20.44
N VAL A 102 -14.36 -13.77 20.86
CA VAL A 102 -14.56 -15.10 21.48
C VAL A 102 -14.74 -15.01 23.00
N GLY A 103 -14.53 -13.83 23.61
CA GLY A 103 -14.71 -13.60 25.04
C GLY A 103 -15.98 -12.79 25.33
N GLU A 104 -16.93 -13.36 26.08
CA GLU A 104 -18.10 -12.62 26.55
C GLU A 104 -17.69 -11.40 27.39
N GLY A 105 -18.03 -10.19 26.92
CA GLY A 105 -18.18 -9.01 27.79
C GLY A 105 -17.09 -7.94 27.77
N ALA A 106 -16.02 -8.08 26.99
CA ALA A 106 -15.08 -6.97 26.74
C ALA A 106 -15.36 -6.36 25.37
N GLY A 107 -15.50 -5.03 25.29
CA GLY A 107 -15.65 -4.34 24.00
C GLY A 107 -14.49 -4.68 23.05
N LEU A 108 -14.73 -4.61 21.73
CA LEU A 108 -13.70 -4.91 20.72
C LEU A 108 -12.42 -4.11 20.99
N ALA A 109 -11.35 -4.82 21.34
CA ALA A 109 -10.04 -4.20 21.51
C ALA A 109 -9.57 -3.68 20.14
N ARG A 110 -9.12 -2.43 20.08
CA ARG A 110 -8.51 -1.88 18.86
C ARG A 110 -7.05 -2.34 18.79
N ARG A 111 -6.67 -2.83 17.63
CA ARG A 111 -5.28 -3.14 17.29
C ARG A 111 -4.52 -1.85 17.01
N THR A 112 -3.27 -1.83 17.43
CA THR A 112 -2.36 -0.72 17.14
C THR A 112 -1.89 -0.78 15.68
N ASP A 113 -1.49 0.38 15.13
CA ASP A 113 -0.90 0.45 13.79
C ASP A 113 0.28 -0.53 13.64
N SER A 114 1.11 -0.67 14.67
CA SER A 114 2.26 -1.58 14.66
C SER A 114 1.87 -3.06 14.54
N GLU A 115 0.74 -3.46 15.11
CA GLU A 115 0.25 -4.84 15.03
C GLU A 115 -0.37 -5.12 13.66
N VAL A 116 -1.02 -4.12 13.08
CA VAL A 116 -1.60 -4.19 11.73
C VAL A 116 -0.48 -4.24 10.68
N ALA A 117 0.51 -3.34 10.80
CA ALA A 117 1.69 -3.33 9.94
C ALA A 117 2.42 -4.68 9.96
N ARG A 118 2.59 -5.27 11.15
CA ARG A 118 3.24 -6.58 11.31
C ARG A 118 2.48 -7.70 10.60
N GLU A 119 1.15 -7.73 10.71
CA GLU A 119 0.35 -8.73 10.00
C GLU A 119 0.47 -8.57 8.48
N PHE A 120 0.36 -7.34 7.97
CA PHE A 120 0.48 -7.09 6.54
C PHE A 120 1.87 -7.43 6.00
N ASN A 121 2.91 -7.18 6.79
CA ASN A 121 4.28 -7.57 6.48
C ASN A 121 4.43 -9.10 6.48
N LEU A 122 3.83 -9.81 7.43
CA LEU A 122 3.87 -11.28 7.49
C LEU A 122 3.20 -11.92 6.27
N HIS A 123 2.01 -11.43 5.88
CA HIS A 123 1.32 -11.94 4.69
C HIS A 123 2.12 -11.65 3.40
N LEU A 124 2.67 -10.44 3.27
CA LEU A 124 3.49 -10.08 2.12
C LEU A 124 4.75 -10.95 2.00
N ASP A 125 5.47 -11.16 3.11
CA ASP A 125 6.64 -12.03 3.17
C ASP A 125 6.28 -13.47 2.74
N GLN A 126 5.16 -13.99 3.25
CA GLN A 126 4.68 -15.32 2.89
C GLN A 126 4.35 -15.44 1.38
N ASP A 127 3.75 -14.43 0.77
CA ASP A 127 3.46 -14.40 -0.66
C ASP A 127 4.75 -14.37 -1.51
N ILE A 128 5.72 -13.56 -1.11
CA ILE A 128 7.03 -13.49 -1.77
C ILE A 128 7.77 -14.82 -1.63
N GLU A 129 7.73 -15.45 -0.46
CA GLU A 129 8.33 -16.78 -0.24
C GLU A 129 7.68 -17.88 -1.08
N ASN A 130 6.37 -17.82 -1.28
CA ASN A 130 5.67 -18.74 -2.18
C ASN A 130 6.18 -18.59 -3.63
N PHE A 131 6.39 -17.37 -4.11
CA PHE A 131 7.01 -17.13 -5.43
C PHE A 131 8.49 -17.54 -5.50
N ASN A 132 9.25 -17.36 -4.41
CA ASN A 132 10.66 -17.78 -4.38
C ASN A 132 10.81 -19.29 -4.58
N ARG A 133 9.87 -20.08 -4.03
CA ARG A 133 9.84 -21.56 -4.17
C ARG A 133 9.43 -22.02 -5.57
N ASP A 134 8.73 -21.18 -6.33
CA ASP A 134 8.36 -21.48 -7.71
C ASP A 134 9.53 -21.15 -8.66
N ALA A 135 10.12 -22.19 -9.23
CA ALA A 135 11.24 -22.08 -10.16
C ALA A 135 10.87 -21.40 -11.50
N SER A 136 9.58 -21.34 -11.84
CA SER A 136 9.10 -20.63 -13.04
C SER A 136 9.11 -19.11 -12.86
N ILE A 137 9.10 -18.63 -11.62
CA ILE A 137 9.16 -17.21 -11.29
C ILE A 137 10.62 -16.74 -11.29
N ARG A 138 10.89 -15.76 -12.13
CA ARG A 138 12.22 -15.15 -12.34
C ARG A 138 12.33 -13.79 -11.68
N GLU A 139 11.21 -13.09 -11.57
CA GLU A 139 11.10 -11.72 -11.10
C GLU A 139 9.82 -11.58 -10.27
N ILE A 140 9.88 -10.79 -9.20
CA ILE A 140 8.75 -10.45 -8.34
C ILE A 140 8.59 -8.93 -8.31
N VAL A 141 7.39 -8.49 -8.64
CA VAL A 141 6.93 -7.11 -8.49
C VAL A 141 6.09 -7.03 -7.23
N VAL A 142 6.47 -6.14 -6.33
CA VAL A 142 5.69 -5.86 -5.12
C VAL A 142 4.96 -4.54 -5.27
N VAL A 143 3.65 -4.55 -5.04
CA VAL A 143 2.80 -3.35 -5.11
C VAL A 143 2.28 -3.03 -3.72
N THR A 144 2.60 -1.83 -3.22
CA THR A 144 2.09 -1.32 -1.95
C THR A 144 1.39 0.01 -2.08
N HIS A 145 0.53 0.39 -1.13
CA HIS A 145 0.08 1.79 -1.06
C HIS A 145 1.12 2.64 -0.35
N TYR A 146 1.50 2.24 0.87
CA TYR A 146 2.55 2.92 1.62
C TYR A 146 3.94 2.62 1.04
N PRO A 147 4.83 3.62 0.93
CA PRO A 147 6.18 3.39 0.43
C PRO A 147 6.95 2.45 1.37
N PRO A 148 7.68 1.45 0.85
CA PRO A 148 8.42 0.50 1.69
C PRO A 148 9.83 0.97 2.08
N PHE A 149 10.35 2.02 1.43
CA PHE A 149 11.70 2.52 1.65
C PHE A 149 11.70 3.98 2.11
N GLY A 150 12.55 4.31 3.08
CA GLY A 150 12.68 5.68 3.61
C GLY A 150 13.16 6.68 2.56
N GLU A 151 13.90 6.23 1.56
CA GLU A 151 14.37 6.99 0.39
C GLU A 151 13.21 7.44 -0.52
N LEU A 152 12.06 6.75 -0.43
CA LEU A 152 10.80 7.15 -1.04
C LEU A 152 9.97 8.05 -0.11
N SER A 153 10.51 8.55 1.00
CA SER A 153 9.84 9.57 1.81
C SER A 153 10.05 10.97 1.25
N LEU A 154 9.42 11.95 1.87
CA LEU A 154 9.80 13.36 1.72
C LEU A 154 10.74 13.74 2.86
N GLU A 155 11.74 14.55 2.54
CA GLU A 155 12.69 15.05 3.52
C GLU A 155 11.96 15.88 4.59
N GLY A 156 12.35 15.68 5.86
CA GLY A 156 11.72 16.36 7.00
C GLY A 156 10.41 15.74 7.49
N LEU A 157 9.83 14.77 6.78
CA LEU A 157 8.59 14.09 7.20
C LEU A 157 8.83 12.77 7.93
N PRO A 158 7.96 12.42 8.91
CA PRO A 158 7.91 11.05 9.41
C PRO A 158 7.60 10.13 8.24
N PHE A 159 8.39 9.07 8.11
CA PHE A 159 8.16 8.08 7.07
C PHE A 159 6.79 7.43 7.28
N PRO A 160 5.90 7.46 6.27
CA PRO A 160 4.55 6.95 6.42
C PRO A 160 4.46 5.44 6.20
N GLY A 161 5.57 4.72 6.10
CA GLY A 161 5.59 3.26 5.94
C GLY A 161 6.20 2.54 7.15
N SER A 162 6.44 1.24 6.99
CA SER A 162 7.13 0.40 7.96
C SER A 162 8.53 0.06 7.46
N ARG A 163 9.55 0.17 8.34
CA ARG A 163 10.92 -0.24 8.00
C ARG A 163 11.01 -1.73 7.68
N ASP A 164 10.18 -2.53 8.35
CA ASP A 164 10.16 -3.98 8.16
C ASP A 164 9.72 -4.34 6.73
N THR A 165 8.81 -3.58 6.11
CA THR A 165 8.41 -3.79 4.71
C THR A 165 9.63 -3.68 3.78
N GLY A 166 10.41 -2.59 3.88
CA GLY A 166 11.62 -2.44 3.09
C GLY A 166 12.66 -3.53 3.38
N GLY A 167 12.78 -3.95 4.64
CA GLY A 167 13.64 -5.06 5.05
C GLY A 167 13.26 -6.39 4.41
N ILE A 168 11.96 -6.71 4.37
CA ILE A 168 11.42 -7.90 3.71
C ILE A 168 11.79 -7.87 2.23
N LEU A 169 11.43 -6.81 1.51
CA LEU A 169 11.69 -6.68 0.08
C LEU A 169 13.18 -6.87 -0.26
N LEU A 170 14.07 -6.28 0.54
CA LEU A 170 15.52 -6.41 0.36
C LEU A 170 16.07 -7.80 0.70
N SER A 171 15.32 -8.64 1.42
CA SER A 171 15.75 -9.99 1.80
C SER A 171 15.50 -11.03 0.70
N HIS A 172 14.62 -10.73 -0.26
CA HIS A 172 14.28 -11.66 -1.35
C HIS A 172 14.90 -11.24 -2.68
N HIS A 173 15.85 -12.04 -3.15
CA HIS A 173 16.61 -11.79 -4.38
C HIS A 173 15.78 -11.69 -5.67
N LYS A 174 14.59 -12.32 -5.73
CA LYS A 174 13.71 -12.23 -6.90
C LYS A 174 12.88 -10.94 -6.92
N VAL A 175 12.81 -10.19 -5.82
CA VAL A 175 12.16 -8.88 -5.81
C VAL A 175 13.08 -7.88 -6.52
N THR A 176 12.60 -7.34 -7.64
CA THR A 176 13.36 -6.44 -8.51
C THR A 176 12.63 -5.12 -8.74
N VAL A 177 11.32 -5.09 -8.53
CA VAL A 177 10.48 -3.89 -8.70
C VAL A 177 9.56 -3.72 -7.50
N SER A 178 9.50 -2.50 -7.00
CA SER A 178 8.55 -2.06 -5.98
C SER A 178 7.74 -0.89 -6.53
N ILE A 179 6.42 -0.97 -6.49
CA ILE A 179 5.50 0.09 -6.90
C ILE A 179 4.74 0.56 -5.67
N SER A 180 4.71 1.88 -5.44
CA SER A 180 4.04 2.49 -4.29
C SER A 180 3.27 3.76 -4.62
N GLY A 181 2.42 4.20 -3.68
CA GLY A 181 1.63 5.41 -3.76
C GLY A 181 1.75 6.25 -2.49
N HIS A 182 0.59 6.61 -1.93
CA HIS A 182 0.37 7.39 -0.69
C HIS A 182 0.93 8.82 -0.68
N ILE A 183 2.23 9.00 -0.92
CA ILE A 183 2.83 10.33 -1.05
C ILE A 183 2.60 10.79 -2.50
N HIS A 184 1.86 11.89 -2.67
CA HIS A 184 1.45 12.49 -3.94
C HIS A 184 2.58 13.23 -4.68
N ASP A 185 3.80 12.72 -4.58
CA ASP A 185 4.98 13.16 -5.33
C ASP A 185 5.52 11.96 -6.14
N LYS A 186 5.98 12.16 -7.37
CA LYS A 186 6.49 11.05 -8.19
C LYS A 186 7.96 10.77 -7.89
N ARG A 187 8.35 9.50 -7.80
CA ARG A 187 9.75 9.07 -7.65
C ARG A 187 10.00 7.81 -8.45
N ASP A 188 11.18 7.71 -9.04
CA ASP A 188 11.70 6.48 -9.65
C ASP A 188 13.19 6.42 -9.34
N MET A 189 13.60 5.40 -8.61
CA MET A 189 14.98 5.24 -8.18
C MET A 189 15.34 3.78 -7.99
N VAL A 190 16.64 3.49 -7.94
CA VAL A 190 17.15 2.16 -7.63
C VAL A 190 17.66 2.15 -6.20
N ILE A 191 17.08 1.29 -5.37
CA ILE A 191 17.48 1.07 -3.99
C ILE A 191 18.11 -0.33 -3.95
N ARG A 192 19.45 -0.37 -3.89
CA ARG A 192 20.25 -1.58 -4.12
C ARG A 192 19.96 -2.22 -5.49
N ASN A 193 19.24 -3.33 -5.53
CA ASN A 193 18.87 -4.08 -6.73
C ASN A 193 17.37 -3.97 -7.06
N ILE A 194 16.61 -3.13 -6.35
CA ILE A 194 15.17 -2.94 -6.55
C ILE A 194 14.93 -1.58 -7.21
N ARG A 195 14.26 -1.58 -8.36
CA ARG A 195 13.68 -0.35 -8.92
C ARG A 195 12.42 -0.01 -8.14
N ALA A 196 12.48 1.06 -7.37
CA ALA A 196 11.42 1.53 -6.51
C ALA A 196 10.73 2.75 -7.16
N VAL A 197 9.48 2.55 -7.58
CA VAL A 197 8.65 3.52 -8.28
C VAL A 197 7.51 3.97 -7.37
N ARG A 198 7.35 5.28 -7.18
CA ARG A 198 6.20 5.90 -6.54
C ARG A 198 5.44 6.69 -7.59
N CYS A 199 4.27 6.22 -7.98
CA CYS A 199 3.52 6.72 -9.14
C CYS A 199 2.09 7.19 -8.78
N PRO A 200 1.93 8.17 -7.86
CA PRO A 200 0.63 8.68 -7.49
C PRO A 200 0.01 9.53 -8.61
N VAL A 201 -1.33 9.63 -8.60
CA VAL A 201 -2.05 10.66 -9.38
C VAL A 201 -2.10 11.98 -8.62
N GLY A 202 -2.26 11.92 -7.29
CA GLY A 202 -2.42 13.08 -6.43
C GLY A 202 -3.81 13.70 -6.50
N TYR A 203 -3.98 14.86 -5.85
CA TYR A 203 -5.22 15.62 -5.90
C TYR A 203 -5.23 16.56 -7.10
N LEU A 204 -6.41 16.71 -7.73
CA LEU A 204 -6.60 17.67 -8.80
C LEU A 204 -6.54 19.09 -8.24
N GLY A 205 -5.59 19.88 -8.74
CA GLY A 205 -5.51 21.31 -8.45
C GLY A 205 -6.63 22.07 -9.14
N ARG A 206 -7.04 23.23 -8.60
CA ARG A 206 -8.05 24.11 -9.21
C ARG A 206 -7.70 24.55 -10.64
N GLU A 207 -6.41 24.58 -10.96
CA GLU A 207 -5.84 24.97 -12.26
C GLU A 207 -5.88 23.82 -13.30
N GLN A 208 -6.12 22.57 -12.89
CA GLN A 208 -6.11 21.41 -13.77
C GLN A 208 -7.47 21.25 -14.46
N HIS A 209 -7.66 21.98 -15.57
CA HIS A 209 -8.95 22.03 -16.28
C HIS A 209 -9.22 20.85 -17.23
N LYS A 210 -8.25 19.93 -17.43
CA LYS A 210 -8.37 18.81 -18.38
C LYS A 210 -7.87 17.50 -17.78
N TYR A 211 -8.79 16.63 -17.40
CA TYR A 211 -8.52 15.29 -16.88
C TYR A 211 -7.59 14.45 -17.79
N GLN A 212 -7.68 14.64 -19.11
CA GLN A 212 -6.84 13.92 -20.08
C GLN A 212 -5.34 14.23 -19.91
N ASP A 213 -4.99 15.46 -19.59
CA ASP A 213 -3.59 15.86 -19.40
C ASP A 213 -3.03 15.27 -18.10
N VAL A 214 -3.86 15.19 -17.06
CA VAL A 214 -3.51 14.51 -15.79
C VAL A 214 -3.27 13.02 -16.05
N VAL A 215 -4.18 12.34 -16.74
CA VAL A 215 -4.03 10.91 -17.06
C VAL A 215 -2.74 10.65 -17.85
N ARG A 216 -2.44 11.47 -18.86
CA ARG A 216 -1.20 11.35 -19.64
C ARG A 216 0.05 11.56 -18.78
N ASN A 217 0.03 12.55 -17.91
CA ASN A 217 1.16 12.86 -17.04
C ASN A 217 1.33 11.84 -15.90
N CYS A 218 0.29 11.10 -15.55
CA CYS A 218 0.30 10.09 -14.49
C CYS A 218 0.62 8.69 -14.99
N LEU A 219 0.50 8.42 -16.30
CA LEU A 219 0.83 7.12 -16.88
C LEU A 219 2.33 6.82 -16.75
N GLU A 220 2.64 5.70 -16.10
CA GLU A 220 3.99 5.15 -16.02
C GLU A 220 4.05 3.81 -16.75
N VAL A 221 5.11 3.60 -17.54
CA VAL A 221 5.36 2.34 -18.23
C VAL A 221 6.58 1.69 -17.59
N ILE A 222 6.37 0.53 -16.98
CA ILE A 222 7.42 -0.25 -16.34
C ILE A 222 7.64 -1.51 -17.17
N HIS A 223 8.83 -1.62 -17.76
CA HIS A 223 9.26 -2.82 -18.45
C HIS A 223 9.74 -3.85 -17.41
N LEU A 224 9.12 -5.02 -17.43
CA LEU A 224 9.44 -6.16 -16.56
C LEU A 224 10.04 -7.26 -17.43
N ILE A 225 11.08 -7.92 -16.94
CA ILE A 225 11.94 -8.85 -17.68
C ILE A 225 12.57 -8.16 -18.91
N GLU A 226 13.91 -8.10 -18.98
CA GLU A 226 14.57 -7.58 -20.17
C GLU A 226 14.08 -8.31 -21.44
N GLY A 227 13.38 -7.61 -22.33
CA GLY A 227 13.17 -8.03 -23.72
C GLY A 227 11.78 -8.54 -24.14
N GLU A 228 10.75 -8.52 -23.31
CA GLU A 228 9.38 -8.87 -23.75
C GLU A 228 8.37 -7.74 -23.50
N GLU A 229 7.82 -7.16 -24.57
CA GLU A 229 6.67 -6.25 -24.46
C GLU A 229 5.47 -7.01 -23.88
N LEU A 230 5.02 -6.59 -22.70
CA LEU A 230 3.84 -7.15 -22.02
C LEU A 230 2.52 -6.56 -22.52
N LEU A 231 2.54 -5.68 -23.52
CA LEU A 231 1.32 -5.14 -24.10
C LEU A 231 0.70 -6.18 -25.06
N PRO A 232 -0.61 -6.47 -24.96
CA PRO A 232 -1.27 -7.22 -26.01
C PRO A 232 -1.14 -6.45 -27.33
N GLY A 233 -0.61 -7.12 -28.36
CA GLY A 233 -0.55 -6.56 -29.71
C GLY A 233 -1.93 -6.05 -30.12
N ALA A 234 -1.97 -4.79 -30.54
CA ALA A 234 -3.13 -4.16 -31.15
C ALA A 234 -3.51 -4.84 -32.48
#